data_AF-A0A7C0XPG2-F1
#
_entry.id   AF-A0A7C0XPG2-F1
#
_cell.length_a   1.000
_cell.length_b   1.000
_cell.length_c   1.000
_cell.angle_alpha   90.00
_cell.angle_beta   90.00
_cell.angle_gamma   90.00
#
_symmetry.space_group_name_H-M   'P 1'
#
loop_
_entity.id
_entity.type
_entity.pdbx_description
1 polymer ?
#
loop_
_entity_poly.entity_id
_entity_poly.type
_entity_poly.pdbx_seq_one_letter_code
_entity_poly.pdbx_strand_id
1 'polypeptide(L)'
;MIAIAYDVRIYRKCLKDLTREGDIVIEIGPHTGKHIVDYVEKASRIIAIDKSPEAKKAFLELEKKYEKIKFIYGDVRLFQTVIAAMKLVKKCDLLAVDLGGGRYPDTVFKVWALWSGCFKPRDSIIRNRGLAEFLQRAKIVDPSLRRSFKDDGWLSEWGRATPSKLRELLEEFKLWVDL
;
A
#
# COMPACT_ATOMS: atom_id res chain seq x y z
N MET A 1 2.03 11.90 -3.49
CA MET A 1 3.42 11.56 -3.93
C MET A 1 3.66 10.06 -3.76
N ILE A 2 4.43 9.41 -4.64
CA ILE A 2 4.89 8.02 -4.46
C ILE A 2 6.35 8.03 -3.99
N ALA A 3 6.56 7.76 -2.70
CA ALA A 3 7.88 7.61 -2.11
C ALA A 3 8.37 6.15 -2.23
N ILE A 4 9.63 5.96 -2.61
CA ILE A 4 10.26 4.64 -2.64
C ILE A 4 11.37 4.59 -1.59
N ALA A 5 11.38 3.55 -0.76
CA ALA A 5 12.40 3.29 0.25
C ALA A 5 12.90 1.83 0.17
N TYR A 6 14.03 1.53 0.80
CA TYR A 6 14.52 0.14 0.93
C TYR A 6 14.83 -0.20 2.39
N ASP A 7 15.61 0.65 3.06
CA ASP A 7 15.88 0.51 4.49
C ASP A 7 14.57 0.64 5.28
N VAL A 8 14.29 -0.35 6.13
CA VAL A 8 13.04 -0.42 6.90
C VAL A 8 12.88 0.74 7.88
N ARG A 9 13.99 1.28 8.40
CA ARG A 9 13.98 2.43 9.32
C ARG A 9 13.61 3.71 8.56
N ILE A 10 14.16 3.88 7.35
CA ILE A 10 13.79 5.00 6.47
C ILE A 10 12.33 4.89 6.06
N TYR A 11 11.88 3.69 5.66
CA TYR A 11 10.48 3.44 5.32
C TYR A 11 9.53 3.82 6.47
N ARG A 12 9.80 3.34 7.69
CA ARG A 12 8.97 3.63 8.87
C ARG A 12 9.00 5.10 9.25
N LYS A 13 10.17 5.75 9.15
CA LYS A 13 10.29 7.19 9.38
C LYS A 13 9.43 7.96 8.38
N CYS A 14 9.55 7.66 7.09
CA CYS A 14 8.74 8.29 6.05
C CYS A 14 7.24 8.02 6.25
N LEU A 15 6.83 6.82 6.66
CA LEU A 15 5.44 6.52 6.98
C LEU A 15 4.90 7.43 8.09
N LYS A 16 5.67 7.62 9.17
CA LYS A 16 5.33 8.55 10.26
C LYS A 16 5.24 10.01 9.80
N ASP A 17 6.19 10.44 8.98
CA ASP A 17 6.34 11.82 8.53
C ASP A 17 5.27 12.19 7.49
N LEU A 18 4.89 11.24 6.63
CA LEU A 18 3.85 11.43 5.61
C LEU A 18 2.43 11.36 6.18
N THR A 19 2.23 10.67 7.30
CA THR A 19 0.91 10.60 7.96
C THR A 19 0.55 11.96 8.56
N ARG A 20 -0.61 12.48 8.14
CA ARG A 20 -1.19 13.74 8.59
C ARG A 20 -2.40 13.50 9.49
N GLU A 21 -2.78 14.54 10.22
CA GLU A 21 -3.95 14.51 11.10
C GLU A 21 -5.21 14.19 10.28
N GLY A 22 -5.98 13.21 10.75
CA GLY A 22 -7.20 12.74 10.09
C GLY A 22 -7.00 11.76 8.93
N ASP A 23 -5.76 11.41 8.56
CA ASP A 23 -5.50 10.52 7.43
C ASP A 23 -6.11 9.12 7.65
N ILE A 24 -6.68 8.54 6.59
CA ILE A 24 -6.96 7.12 6.48
C ILE A 24 -5.72 6.43 5.90
N VAL A 25 -5.10 5.56 6.67
CA VAL A 25 -3.89 4.83 6.26
C VAL A 25 -4.23 3.39 5.93
N ILE A 26 -3.76 2.89 4.78
CA ILE A 26 -3.76 1.47 4.47
C ILE A 26 -2.30 1.00 4.46
N GLU A 27 -1.96 0.04 5.31
CA GLU A 27 -0.63 -0.55 5.37
C GLU A 27 -0.65 -2.03 5.01
N ILE A 28 0.11 -2.37 3.97
CA ILE A 28 0.27 -3.72 3.42
C ILE A 28 1.61 -4.28 3.90
N GLY A 29 1.55 -5.46 4.53
CA GLY A 29 2.69 -6.18 5.07
C GLY A 29 3.38 -5.54 6.29
N PRO A 30 2.66 -4.99 7.28
CA PRO A 30 3.27 -4.39 8.49
C PRO A 30 3.94 -5.41 9.42
N HIS A 31 3.82 -6.72 9.16
CA HIS A 31 4.23 -7.80 10.04
C HIS A 31 3.59 -7.64 11.43
N THR A 32 4.37 -7.30 12.47
CA THR A 32 3.82 -7.12 13.83
C THR A 32 3.18 -5.76 14.08
N GLY A 33 3.32 -4.79 13.18
CA GLY A 33 2.72 -3.46 13.33
C GLY A 33 3.25 -2.64 14.50
N LYS A 34 4.38 -3.02 15.12
CA LYS A 34 4.93 -2.31 16.29
C LYS A 34 5.20 -0.82 16.05
N HIS A 35 5.56 -0.44 14.83
CA HIS A 35 5.83 0.96 14.45
C HIS A 35 4.56 1.78 14.22
N ILE A 36 3.38 1.16 14.16
CA ILE A 36 2.11 1.87 13.94
C ILE A 36 1.84 2.86 15.09
N VAL A 37 2.32 2.54 16.30
CA VAL A 37 2.20 3.43 17.48
C VAL A 37 2.84 4.80 17.26
N ASP A 38 3.76 4.93 16.32
CA ASP A 38 4.45 6.20 16.03
C ASP A 38 3.57 7.21 15.29
N TYR A 39 2.45 6.78 14.70
CA TYR A 39 1.56 7.64 13.92
C TYR A 39 0.06 7.36 14.13
N VAL A 40 -0.30 6.38 14.95
CA VAL A 40 -1.70 6.00 15.23
C VAL A 40 -2.56 7.17 15.74
N GLU A 41 -1.96 8.09 16.48
CA GLU A 41 -2.69 9.25 17.01
C GLU A 41 -3.12 10.22 15.90
N LYS A 42 -2.26 10.43 14.89
CA LYS A 42 -2.55 11.31 13.75
C LYS A 42 -3.61 10.72 12.83
N ALA A 43 -3.62 9.40 12.67
CA ALA A 43 -4.55 8.75 11.77
C ALA A 43 -5.98 8.80 12.33
N SER A 44 -6.97 9.01 11.46
CA SER A 44 -8.36 8.76 11.81
C SER A 44 -8.69 7.26 11.80
N ARG A 45 -8.04 6.52 10.89
CA ARG A 45 -8.21 5.08 10.74
C ARG A 45 -7.00 4.43 10.10
N ILE A 46 -6.65 3.23 10.55
CA ILE A 46 -5.56 2.42 9.98
C ILE A 46 -6.12 1.05 9.62
N ILE A 47 -5.98 0.67 8.35
CA ILE A 47 -6.29 -0.68 7.86
C ILE A 47 -4.97 -1.39 7.59
N ALA A 48 -4.63 -2.36 8.43
CA ALA A 48 -3.43 -3.17 8.30
C ALA A 48 -3.77 -4.52 7.66
N ILE A 49 -2.99 -4.96 6.68
CA ILE A 49 -3.21 -6.23 5.99
C ILE A 49 -1.92 -7.05 5.95
N ASP A 50 -1.98 -8.26 6.49
CA ASP A 50 -0.85 -9.19 6.50
C ASP A 50 -1.37 -10.63 6.50
N LYS A 51 -0.55 -11.57 5.99
CA LYS A 51 -0.89 -13.00 5.93
C LYS A 51 -0.10 -13.87 6.91
N SER A 52 0.79 -13.28 7.69
CA SER A 52 1.64 -13.99 8.64
C SER A 52 0.88 -14.30 9.95
N PRO A 53 1.03 -15.50 10.52
CA PRO A 53 0.43 -15.84 11.82
C PRO A 53 0.87 -14.91 12.95
N GLU A 54 2.12 -14.41 12.89
CA GLU A 54 2.69 -13.47 13.85
C GLU A 54 1.94 -12.14 13.84
N ALA A 55 1.58 -11.64 12.65
CA ALA A 55 0.76 -10.44 12.51
C ALA A 55 -0.61 -10.63 13.16
N LYS A 56 -1.26 -11.77 12.91
CA LYS A 56 -2.59 -12.06 13.49
C LYS A 56 -2.60 -11.95 15.01
N LYS A 57 -1.57 -12.49 15.68
CA LYS A 57 -1.45 -12.38 17.14
C LYS A 57 -1.15 -10.96 17.60
N ALA A 58 -0.24 -10.26 16.92
CA ALA A 58 0.16 -8.90 17.30
C ALA A 58 -0.99 -7.90 17.14
N PHE A 59 -1.74 -7.99 16.04
CA PHE A 59 -2.82 -7.06 15.76
C PHE A 59 -4.05 -7.26 16.64
N LEU A 60 -4.28 -8.46 17.16
CA LEU A 60 -5.35 -8.69 18.14
C LEU A 60 -5.15 -7.85 19.42
N GLU A 61 -3.90 -7.61 19.83
CA GLU A 61 -3.60 -6.72 20.96
C GLU A 61 -3.64 -5.24 20.55
N LEU A 62 -3.18 -4.89 19.33
CA LEU A 62 -3.24 -3.52 18.83
C LEU A 62 -4.68 -3.03 18.63
N GLU A 63 -5.59 -3.86 18.13
CA GLU A 63 -7.01 -3.52 17.94
C GLU A 63 -7.74 -3.32 19.28
N LYS A 64 -7.35 -4.04 20.34
CA LYS A 64 -7.88 -3.81 21.70
C LYS A 64 -7.42 -2.47 22.27
N LYS A 65 -6.17 -2.09 21.98
CA LYS A 65 -5.56 -0.86 22.51
C LYS A 65 -5.97 0.39 21.73
N TYR A 66 -6.16 0.26 20.41
CA TYR A 66 -6.45 1.36 19.51
C TYR A 66 -7.63 1.02 18.61
N GLU A 67 -8.80 1.60 18.91
CA GLU A 67 -10.03 1.37 18.12
C GLU A 67 -9.92 1.78 16.65
N LYS A 68 -9.03 2.73 16.36
CA LYS A 68 -8.70 3.24 15.02
C LYS A 68 -8.03 2.20 14.12
N ILE A 69 -7.44 1.15 14.70
CA ILE A 69 -6.76 0.08 13.97
C ILE A 69 -7.78 -1.00 13.61
N LYS A 70 -7.75 -1.44 12.35
CA LYS A 70 -8.43 -2.66 11.89
C LYS A 70 -7.46 -3.55 11.13
N PHE A 71 -7.46 -4.83 11.47
CA PHE A 71 -6.59 -5.82 10.84
C PHE A 71 -7.36 -6.76 9.92
N ILE A 72 -6.78 -7.03 8.74
CA ILE A 72 -7.27 -8.03 7.80
C ILE A 72 -6.20 -9.10 7.65
N TYR A 73 -6.52 -10.30 8.12
CA TYR A 73 -5.68 -11.47 7.88
C TYR A 73 -5.93 -12.02 6.48
N GLY A 74 -4.97 -11.86 5.57
CA GLY A 74 -5.11 -12.37 4.21
C GLY A 74 -4.00 -11.93 3.27
N ASP A 75 -3.89 -12.63 2.13
CA ASP A 75 -2.95 -12.28 1.08
C ASP A 75 -3.49 -11.09 0.26
N VAL A 76 -2.71 -10.01 0.18
CA VAL A 76 -3.07 -8.76 -0.52
C VAL A 76 -3.21 -8.90 -2.03
N ARG A 77 -2.79 -10.06 -2.57
CA ARG A 77 -2.93 -10.46 -3.97
C ARG A 77 -4.30 -11.07 -4.27
N LEU A 78 -5.14 -11.31 -3.27
CA LEU A 78 -6.43 -11.97 -3.43
C LEU A 78 -7.59 -10.98 -3.42
N PHE A 79 -8.59 -11.23 -4.29
CA PHE A 79 -9.76 -10.38 -4.45
C PHE A 79 -10.55 -10.23 -3.15
N GLN A 80 -10.73 -11.32 -2.40
CA GLN A 80 -11.44 -11.25 -1.12
C GLN A 80 -10.78 -10.29 -0.12
N THR A 81 -9.45 -10.17 -0.14
CA THR A 81 -8.70 -9.28 0.76
C THR A 81 -8.94 -7.82 0.39
N VAL A 82 -8.92 -7.49 -0.90
CA VAL A 82 -9.23 -6.15 -1.39
C VAL A 82 -10.67 -5.77 -1.06
N ILE A 83 -11.62 -6.68 -1.30
CA ILE A 83 -13.04 -6.47 -0.96
C ILE A 83 -13.23 -6.27 0.54
N ALA A 84 -12.52 -7.03 1.39
CA ALA A 84 -12.56 -6.83 2.83
C ALA A 84 -12.10 -5.42 3.22
N ALA A 85 -11.02 -4.90 2.63
CA ALA A 85 -10.57 -3.53 2.85
C ALA A 85 -11.59 -2.50 2.34
N MET A 86 -12.20 -2.72 1.17
CA MET A 86 -13.23 -1.85 0.59
C MET A 86 -14.54 -1.81 1.39
N LYS A 87 -14.80 -2.81 2.24
CA LYS A 87 -15.93 -2.79 3.19
C LYS A 87 -15.63 -1.90 4.40
N LEU A 88 -14.35 -1.74 4.76
CA LEU A 88 -13.94 -0.92 5.90
C LEU A 88 -13.75 0.55 5.52
N VAL A 89 -13.19 0.82 4.34
CA VAL A 89 -12.91 2.17 3.84
C VAL A 89 -13.17 2.26 2.33
N LYS A 90 -13.59 3.44 1.85
CA LYS A 90 -13.82 3.70 0.41
C LYS A 90 -12.70 4.47 -0.27
N LYS A 91 -11.84 5.11 0.52
CA LYS A 91 -10.67 5.85 0.09
C LYS A 91 -9.52 5.60 1.05
N CYS A 92 -8.33 5.99 0.64
CA CYS A 92 -7.13 6.03 1.45
C CYS A 92 -6.47 7.40 1.24
N ASP A 93 -5.84 7.94 2.27
CA ASP A 93 -5.02 9.15 2.14
C ASP A 93 -3.54 8.77 2.01
N LEU A 94 -3.08 7.75 2.73
CA LEU A 94 -1.71 7.22 2.66
C LEU A 94 -1.68 5.69 2.47
N LEU A 95 -1.21 5.22 1.31
CA LEU A 95 -1.01 3.80 1.03
C LEU A 95 0.45 3.38 1.26
N ALA A 96 0.67 2.45 2.18
CA ALA A 96 1.99 1.96 2.53
C ALA A 96 2.14 0.49 2.10
N VAL A 97 3.21 0.15 1.37
CA VAL A 97 3.44 -1.19 0.81
C VAL A 97 4.82 -1.71 1.21
N ASP A 98 4.86 -2.72 2.09
CA ASP A 98 6.06 -3.47 2.46
C ASP A 98 5.85 -4.97 2.29
N LEU A 99 6.21 -5.51 1.12
CA LEU A 99 6.17 -6.96 0.85
C LEU A 99 7.53 -7.64 1.07
N GLY A 100 8.42 -6.99 1.82
CA GLY A 100 9.84 -7.34 1.91
C GLY A 100 10.66 -6.67 0.81
N GLY A 101 11.68 -5.91 1.20
CA GLY A 101 12.44 -5.03 0.29
C GLY A 101 13.18 -5.72 -0.87
N GLY A 102 13.32 -7.05 -0.84
CA GLY A 102 13.92 -7.88 -1.89
C GLY A 102 12.93 -8.58 -2.83
N ARG A 103 11.61 -8.40 -2.64
CA ARG A 103 10.61 -8.96 -3.57
C ARG A 103 10.79 -8.38 -4.97
N TYR A 104 10.47 -9.16 -6.00
CA TYR A 104 10.54 -8.69 -7.38
C TYR A 104 9.75 -7.38 -7.59
N PRO A 105 10.32 -6.40 -8.29
CA PRO A 105 9.73 -5.07 -8.43
C PRO A 105 8.36 -5.10 -9.13
N ASP A 106 8.15 -6.02 -10.07
CA ASP A 106 6.88 -6.18 -10.79
C ASP A 106 5.74 -6.57 -9.84
N THR A 107 5.99 -7.49 -8.90
CA THR A 107 5.01 -7.97 -7.92
C THR A 107 4.59 -6.82 -7.01
N VAL A 108 5.56 -6.08 -6.49
CA VAL A 108 5.30 -4.94 -5.60
C VAL A 108 4.55 -3.83 -6.34
N PHE A 109 4.98 -3.51 -7.57
CA PHE A 109 4.32 -2.51 -8.40
C PHE A 109 2.87 -2.88 -8.69
N LYS A 110 2.60 -4.12 -9.08
CA LYS A 110 1.24 -4.57 -9.38
C LYS A 110 0.33 -4.55 -8.14
N VAL A 111 0.83 -4.96 -6.97
CA VAL A 111 0.07 -4.83 -5.71
C VAL A 111 -0.22 -3.36 -5.41
N TRP A 112 0.79 -2.50 -5.48
CA TRP A 112 0.59 -1.07 -5.31
C TRP A 112 -0.42 -0.49 -6.32
N ALA A 113 -0.31 -0.83 -7.60
CA ALA A 113 -1.18 -0.33 -8.68
C ALA A 113 -2.64 -0.78 -8.49
N LEU A 114 -2.85 -2.03 -8.08
CA LEU A 114 -4.16 -2.56 -7.74
C LEU A 114 -4.81 -1.77 -6.60
N TRP A 115 -4.11 -1.68 -5.46
CA TRP A 115 -4.66 -1.05 -4.27
C TRP A 115 -4.81 0.47 -4.44
N SER A 116 -3.84 1.12 -5.06
CA SER A 116 -3.92 2.55 -5.37
C SER A 116 -5.05 2.87 -6.34
N GLY A 117 -5.33 2.01 -7.33
CA GLY A 117 -6.51 2.15 -8.19
C GLY A 117 -7.84 2.05 -7.46
N CYS A 118 -7.93 1.15 -6.46
CA CYS A 118 -9.14 0.98 -5.65
C CYS A 118 -9.37 2.12 -4.65
N PHE A 119 -8.31 2.62 -4.02
CA PHE A 119 -8.43 3.53 -2.87
C PHE A 119 -7.98 4.96 -3.13
N LYS A 120 -7.37 5.24 -4.29
CA LYS A 120 -6.95 6.57 -4.77
C LYS A 120 -6.17 7.40 -3.72
N PRO A 121 -5.04 6.87 -3.21
CA PRO A 121 -4.28 7.52 -2.16
C PRO A 121 -3.69 8.87 -2.61
N ARG A 122 -3.72 9.87 -1.71
CA ARG A 122 -3.01 11.15 -1.89
C ARG A 122 -1.50 10.91 -1.96
N ASP A 123 -0.98 10.09 -1.05
CA ASP A 123 0.41 9.70 -0.95
C ASP A 123 0.55 8.17 -0.89
N SER A 124 1.63 7.66 -1.47
CA SER A 124 2.02 6.26 -1.33
C SER A 124 3.47 6.17 -0.86
N ILE A 125 3.78 5.13 -0.10
CA ILE A 125 5.15 4.73 0.21
C ILE A 125 5.35 3.24 -0.08
N ILE A 126 6.39 2.92 -0.84
CA ILE A 126 6.68 1.56 -1.28
C ILE A 126 8.09 1.18 -0.83
N ARG A 127 8.23 0.05 -0.14
CA ARG A 127 9.53 -0.51 0.22
C ARG A 127 10.00 -1.52 -0.84
N ASN A 128 10.89 -1.12 -1.75
CA ASN A 128 11.45 -2.01 -2.76
C ASN A 128 12.76 -1.51 -3.38
N ARG A 129 13.79 -2.37 -3.42
CA ARG A 129 15.09 -2.04 -4.03
C ARG A 129 15.02 -1.93 -5.56
N GLY A 130 14.33 -2.87 -6.21
CA GLY A 130 14.28 -2.93 -7.68
C GLY A 130 13.56 -1.74 -8.32
N LEU A 131 12.48 -1.25 -7.71
CA LEU A 131 11.79 -0.04 -8.16
C LEU A 131 12.66 1.21 -7.99
N ALA A 132 13.40 1.32 -6.88
CA ALA A 132 14.34 2.41 -6.68
C ALA A 132 15.45 2.38 -7.74
N GLU A 133 15.96 1.20 -8.10
CA GLU A 133 16.95 1.04 -9.16
C GLU A 133 16.39 1.40 -10.54
N PHE A 134 15.17 0.97 -10.86
CA PHE A 134 14.50 1.33 -12.10
C PHE A 134 14.36 2.85 -12.24
N LEU A 135 13.88 3.55 -11.21
CA LEU A 135 13.71 5.01 -11.23
C LEU A 135 15.02 5.78 -11.45
N GLN A 136 16.14 5.26 -10.93
CA GLN A 136 17.46 5.88 -11.11
C GLN A 136 18.02 5.70 -12.52
N ARG A 137 17.57 4.67 -13.24
CA ARG A 137 18.05 4.33 -14.60
C ARG A 137 17.08 4.76 -15.70
N ALA A 138 15.82 4.99 -15.36
CA ALA A 138 14.80 5.40 -16.30
C ALA A 138 14.93 6.88 -16.67
N LYS A 139 14.75 7.20 -17.95
CA LYS A 139 14.68 8.57 -18.46
C LYS A 139 13.45 8.72 -19.35
N ILE A 140 12.65 9.75 -19.07
CA ILE A 140 11.53 10.15 -19.94
C ILE A 140 12.12 10.90 -21.14
N VAL A 141 12.08 10.26 -22.30
CA VAL A 141 12.56 10.83 -23.58
C VAL A 141 11.48 11.61 -24.32
N ASP A 142 10.21 11.26 -24.14
CA ASP A 142 9.06 11.95 -24.75
C ASP A 142 8.59 13.12 -23.86
N PRO A 143 8.75 14.38 -24.31
CA PRO A 143 8.33 15.54 -23.52
C PRO A 143 6.81 15.62 -23.28
N SER A 144 5.99 15.01 -24.15
CA SER A 144 4.52 15.03 -24.02
C SER A 144 4.02 14.29 -22.77
N LEU A 145 4.86 13.44 -22.18
CA LEU A 145 4.59 12.69 -20.97
C LEU A 145 4.92 13.46 -19.68
N ARG A 146 5.61 14.60 -19.74
CA ARG A 146 5.95 15.39 -18.55
C ARG A 146 4.75 16.19 -18.08
N ARG A 147 4.28 15.92 -16.86
CA ARG A 147 3.10 16.55 -16.27
C ARG A 147 3.29 16.77 -14.77
N SER A 148 2.53 17.70 -14.21
CA SER A 148 2.32 17.85 -12.76
C SER A 148 0.97 17.23 -12.40
N PHE A 149 0.93 16.34 -11.41
CA PHE A 149 -0.32 15.77 -10.92
C PHE A 149 -0.73 16.49 -9.63
N LYS A 150 -2.05 16.59 -9.39
CA LYS A 150 -2.58 17.10 -8.12
C LYS A 150 -2.58 16.02 -7.04
N ASP A 151 -2.67 14.77 -7.48
CA ASP A 151 -2.73 13.55 -6.68
C ASP A 151 -1.56 12.62 -7.02
N ASP A 152 -0.36 12.96 -6.54
CA ASP A 152 0.86 12.25 -6.91
C ASP A 152 1.00 10.86 -6.24
N GLY A 153 -0.01 10.36 -5.53
CA GLY A 153 0.05 9.10 -4.75
C GLY A 153 -0.32 7.85 -5.55
N TRP A 154 -0.89 8.02 -6.74
CA TRP A 154 -1.34 6.94 -7.63
C TRP A 154 -1.28 7.40 -9.08
N LEU A 155 -1.50 6.49 -10.03
CA LEU A 155 -1.53 6.84 -11.45
C LEU A 155 -2.94 7.34 -11.81
N SER A 156 -3.23 8.62 -11.62
CA SER A 156 -4.61 9.13 -11.68
C SER A 156 -5.33 9.01 -13.02
N GLU A 157 -4.58 9.02 -14.13
CA GLU A 157 -5.10 8.77 -15.48
C GLU A 157 -5.27 7.28 -15.83
N TRP A 158 -4.56 6.40 -15.12
CA TRP A 158 -4.50 4.96 -15.42
C TRP A 158 -5.14 4.08 -14.34
N GLY A 159 -5.51 4.67 -13.20
CA GLY A 159 -5.95 3.89 -12.05
C GLY A 159 -7.31 3.25 -12.28
N ARG A 160 -7.39 2.00 -11.84
CA ARG A 160 -8.40 1.03 -12.24
C ARG A 160 -9.62 1.18 -11.33
N ALA A 161 -10.70 1.75 -11.87
CA ALA A 161 -11.81 2.25 -11.05
C ALA A 161 -13.00 1.30 -10.84
N THR A 162 -13.01 0.05 -11.32
CA THR A 162 -14.24 -0.77 -11.27
C THR A 162 -14.08 -2.19 -10.68
N PRO A 163 -15.00 -2.62 -9.77
CA PRO A 163 -15.00 -3.95 -9.17
C PRO A 163 -15.11 -5.13 -10.15
N SER A 164 -15.76 -4.96 -11.31
CA SER A 164 -15.87 -6.03 -12.33
C SER A 164 -14.53 -6.31 -13.00
N LYS A 165 -13.83 -5.26 -13.45
CA LYS A 165 -12.48 -5.34 -13.99
C LYS A 165 -11.47 -5.82 -12.94
N LEU A 166 -11.70 -5.55 -11.66
CA LEU A 166 -10.83 -5.98 -10.56
C LEU A 166 -10.72 -7.50 -10.44
N ARG A 167 -11.81 -8.24 -10.70
CA ARG A 167 -11.81 -9.70 -10.65
C ARG A 167 -11.01 -10.30 -11.79
N GLU A 168 -11.29 -9.89 -13.03
CA GLU A 168 -10.53 -10.29 -14.22
C GLU A 168 -9.04 -9.97 -14.06
N LEU A 169 -8.72 -8.78 -13.51
CA LEU A 169 -7.35 -8.38 -13.21
C LEU A 169 -6.61 -9.32 -12.27
N LEU A 170 -7.33 -9.80 -11.26
CA LEU A 170 -6.76 -10.65 -10.23
C LEU A 170 -6.66 -12.08 -10.72
N GLU A 171 -7.57 -12.51 -11.60
CA GLU A 171 -7.43 -13.76 -12.35
C GLU A 171 -6.21 -13.70 -13.28
N GLU A 172 -5.99 -12.59 -13.99
CA GLU A 172 -4.74 -12.35 -14.73
C GLU A 172 -3.53 -12.36 -13.79
N PHE A 173 -3.59 -11.66 -12.66
CA PHE A 173 -2.49 -11.57 -11.70
C PHE A 173 -1.99 -12.94 -11.22
N LYS A 174 -2.87 -13.95 -11.13
CA LYS A 174 -2.50 -15.34 -10.82
C LYS A 174 -1.60 -15.99 -11.86
N LEU A 175 -1.65 -15.55 -13.12
CA LEU A 175 -0.82 -16.09 -14.22
C LEU A 175 0.63 -15.56 -14.16
N TRP A 176 0.87 -14.47 -13.45
CA TRP A 176 2.16 -13.76 -13.45
C TRP A 176 2.92 -13.86 -12.14
N VAL A 177 2.30 -14.42 -11.10
CA VAL A 177 2.90 -14.51 -9.77
C VAL A 177 2.68 -15.92 -9.28
N ASP A 178 3.77 -16.68 -9.10
CA ASP A 178 3.71 -17.97 -8.40
C ASP A 178 3.08 -17.74 -7.02
N LEU A 179 1.87 -18.29 -6.84
CA LEU A 179 1.03 -18.03 -5.68
C LEU A 179 1.44 -18.86 -4.48
#